data_AF-A0A7J4RG18-F1
#
_entry.id   AF-A0A7J4RG18-F1
#
_cell.length_a   1.000
_cell.length_b   1.000
_cell.length_c   1.000
_cell.angle_alpha   90.00
_cell.angle_beta   90.00
_cell.angle_gamma   90.00
#
_symmetry.space_group_name_H-M   'P 1'
#
loop_
_entity.id
_entity.type
_entity.pdbx_description
1 polymer ?
#
loop_
_entity_poly.entity_id
_entity_poly.type
_entity_poly.pdbx_seq_one_letter_code
_entity_poly.pdbx_strand_id
1 'polypeptide(L)' 'MSGPEGDKILVTGAMGQIGTELVEALRQNHGTSTVIASDIRTDLKEERLADGPYVSLDVLDTDSIVQLC' A
#
# COMPACT_ATOMS: atom_id res chain seq x y z
N MET A 1 1.80 17.69 10.97
CA MET A 1 2.71 17.05 11.95
C MET A 1 3.46 15.98 11.19
N SER A 2 4.75 16.20 10.98
CA SER A 2 5.68 15.22 10.40
C SER A 2 5.81 14.06 11.38
N GLY A 3 5.34 12.87 10.97
CA GLY A 3 5.55 11.64 11.74
C GLY A 3 7.04 11.33 11.89
N PRO A 4 7.42 10.49 12.87
CA PRO A 4 8.83 10.15 13.10
C PRO A 4 9.42 9.46 11.85
N GLU A 5 10.71 9.65 11.61
CA GLU A 5 11.49 8.92 10.60
C GLU A 5 11.45 7.41 10.92
N GLY A 6 10.41 6.73 10.44
CA GLY A 6 10.18 5.30 10.58
C GLY A 6 9.70 4.74 9.24
N ASP A 7 10.21 3.57 8.89
CA ASP A 7 10.14 2.97 7.55
C ASP A 7 8.71 3.00 6.96
N LYS A 8 8.58 3.60 5.77
CA LYS A 8 7.37 3.47 4.97
C LYS A 8 7.27 2.05 4.43
N ILE A 9 6.06 1.49 4.46
CA ILE A 9 5.82 0.12 4.01
C ILE A 9 5.04 0.17 2.70
N LEU A 10 5.62 -0.39 1.62
CA LEU A 10 4.92 -0.64 0.37
C LEU A 10 4.46 -2.10 0.33
N VAL A 11 3.16 -2.34 0.16
CA VAL A 11 2.58 -3.68 0.02
C VAL A 11 2.11 -3.88 -1.42
N THR A 12 2.83 -4.68 -2.20
CA THR A 12 2.44 -5.06 -3.57
C THR A 12 1.48 -6.25 -3.55
N GLY A 13 0.50 -6.28 -4.48
CA GLY A 13 -0.54 -7.31 -4.49
C GLY A 13 -1.57 -7.13 -3.36
N ALA A 14 -1.78 -5.87 -2.95
CA ALA A 14 -2.60 -5.50 -1.80
C ALA A 14 -4.07 -5.88 -1.93
N MET A 15 -4.61 -6.06 -3.15
CA MET A 15 -6.00 -6.51 -3.35
C MET A 15 -6.13 -8.04 -3.42
N GLY A 16 -5.09 -8.79 -3.05
CA GLY A 16 -5.15 -10.25 -2.92
C GLY A 16 -5.79 -10.67 -1.59
N GLN A 17 -6.11 -11.97 -1.47
CA GLN A 17 -6.71 -12.53 -0.24
C GLN A 17 -5.89 -12.23 1.02
N ILE A 18 -4.56 -12.32 0.93
CA ILE A 18 -3.64 -12.02 2.03
C ILE A 18 -3.31 -10.53 2.07
N GLY A 19 -3.19 -9.89 0.91
CA GLY A 19 -2.80 -8.49 0.79
C GLY A 19 -3.74 -7.55 1.55
N THR A 20 -5.06 -7.76 1.44
CA THR A 20 -6.06 -6.90 2.07
C THR A 20 -5.97 -6.96 3.59
N GLU A 21 -5.90 -8.17 4.15
CA GLU A 21 -5.75 -8.40 5.60
C GLU A 21 -4.41 -7.85 6.13
N LEU A 22 -3.34 -8.04 5.36
CA LEU A 22 -2.01 -7.57 5.72
C LEU A 22 -1.94 -6.05 5.76
N VAL A 23 -2.50 -5.35 4.77
CA VAL A 23 -2.54 -3.88 4.76
C VAL A 23 -3.29 -3.35 5.98
N GLU A 24 -4.44 -3.94 6.31
CA GLU A 24 -5.20 -3.53 7.49
C GLU A 24 -4.38 -3.72 8.77
N ALA A 25 -3.78 -4.90 8.97
CA ALA A 25 -2.96 -5.18 10.14
C ALA A 25 -1.75 -4.25 10.24
N LEU A 26 -1.09 -3.95 9.13
CA LEU A 26 0.04 -3.03 9.09
C LEU A 26 -0.38 -1.59 9.39
N ARG A 27 -1.52 -1.12 8.85
CA ARG A 27 -2.04 0.22 9.13
C ARG A 27 -2.44 0.39 10.60
N GLN A 28 -2.99 -0.65 11.22
CA GLN A 28 -3.29 -0.67 12.65
C GLN A 28 -2.02 -0.57 13.51
N ASN A 29 -0.94 -1.26 13.11
CA ASN A 29 0.29 -1.33 13.89
C ASN A 29 1.28 -0.18 13.65
N HIS A 30 1.34 0.34 12.42
CA HIS A 30 2.33 1.33 11.97
C HIS A 30 1.73 2.70 11.63
N GLY A 31 0.40 2.78 11.53
CA GLY A 31 -0.35 3.99 11.19
C GLY A 31 -0.69 4.08 9.70
N THR A 32 -1.95 4.43 9.41
CA THR A 32 -2.52 4.45 8.05
C THR A 32 -1.69 5.17 7.00
N SER A 33 -1.09 6.31 7.34
CA SER A 33 -0.30 7.12 6.40
C SER A 33 1.08 6.56 6.06
N THR A 34 1.56 5.55 6.80
CA THR A 34 2.89 4.94 6.61
C THR A 34 2.87 3.72 5.69
N VAL A 35 1.68 3.15 5.46
CA VAL A 35 1.49 1.94 4.66
C VAL A 35 0.82 2.29 3.33
N ILE A 36 1.57 2.11 2.25
CA ILE A 36 1.12 2.31 0.88
C ILE A 36 0.71 0.95 0.32
N ALA A 37 -0.56 0.80 -0.04
CA ALA A 37 -1.07 -0.38 -0.73
C ALA A 37 -0.87 -0.24 -2.25
N SER A 38 -0.51 -1.31 -2.94
CA SER A 38 -0.45 -1.31 -4.40
C SER A 38 -0.91 -2.62 -5.04
N ASP A 39 -1.52 -2.50 -6.21
CA ASP A 39 -1.90 -3.63 -7.08
C ASP A 39 -1.92 -3.15 -8.54
N ILE A 40 -1.83 -4.09 -9.48
CA ILE A 40 -1.95 -3.78 -10.93
C ILE A 40 -3.39 -3.35 -11.28
N ARG A 41 -4.36 -3.75 -10.46
CA ARG A 41 -5.77 -3.36 -10.60
C ARG A 41 -5.99 -1.89 -10.24
N THR A 42 -6.86 -1.23 -11.00
CA THR A 42 -7.19 0.20 -10.83
C THR A 42 -8.55 0.41 -10.16
N ASP A 43 -9.42 -0.61 -10.17
CA ASP A 43 -10.72 -0.58 -9.54
C ASP A 43 -10.62 -1.00 -8.06
N LEU A 44 -10.45 0.01 -7.19
CA LEU A 44 -10.58 -0.14 -5.74
C LEU A 44 -12.00 -0.57 -5.35
N LYS A 45 -12.24 -1.88 -5.40
CA LYS A 45 -13.48 -2.52 -4.93
C LYS A 45 -13.46 -2.86 -3.45
N GLU A 46 -12.26 -2.93 -2.85
CA GLU A 46 -12.08 -3.30 -1.44
C GLU A 46 -12.16 -2.06 -0.55
N GLU A 47 -13.27 -1.88 0.15
CA GLU A 47 -13.48 -0.78 1.11
C GLU A 47 -12.36 -0.71 2.17
N ARG A 48 -11.79 -1.87 2.53
CA ARG A 48 -10.70 -2.01 3.51
C ARG A 48 -9.40 -1.36 3.05
N LEU A 49 -9.19 -1.20 1.75
CA LEU A 49 -8.02 -0.52 1.19
C LEU A 49 -8.27 0.98 0.99
N ALA A 50 -9.53 1.42 0.96
CA ALA A 50 -9.92 2.80 0.67
C ALA A 50 -9.50 3.79 1.79
N ASP A 51 -9.31 3.31 3.02
CA ASP A 51 -8.89 4.14 4.15
C ASP A 51 -7.36 4.25 4.24
N GLY A 52 -6.72 4.80 3.21
CA GLY A 52 -5.29 5.12 3.22
C GLY A 52 -4.63 5.20 1.84
N PRO A 53 -3.30 5.45 1.78
CA PRO A 53 -2.59 5.58 0.52
C PRO A 53 -2.67 4.30 -0.31
N TYR A 54 -3.05 4.46 -1.57
CA TYR A 54 -3.08 3.41 -2.58
C TYR A 54 -2.46 3.91 -3.87
N VAL A 55 -1.71 3.05 -4.55
CA VAL A 55 -1.13 3.33 -5.87
C VAL A 55 -1.37 2.13 -6.79
N SER A 56 -1.84 2.37 -8.01
CA SER A 56 -1.83 1.33 -9.03
C SER A 56 -0.39 1.18 -9.54
N LEU A 57 0.16 -0.03 -9.44
CA LEU A 57 1.56 -0.30 -9.74
C LEU A 57 1.68 -1.70 -10.36
N ASP A 58 2.24 -1.77 -11.56
CA ASP A 58 2.71 -3.03 -12.14
C ASP A 58 4.11 -3.33 -11.58
N VAL A 59 4.27 -4.46 -10.90
CA VAL A 59 5.55 -4.85 -10.32
C VAL A 59 6.59 -5.27 -11.36
N LEU A 60 6.18 -5.49 -12.61
CA LEU A 60 7.08 -5.73 -13.73
C LEU A 60 7.68 -4.43 -14.29
N ASP A 61 7.07 -3.28 -14.01
CA ASP A 61 7.60 -1.96 -14.34
C ASP A 61 8.58 -1.50 -13.24
N THR A 62 9.86 -1.80 -13.48
CA THR A 62 10.93 -1.50 -12.53
C THR A 62 11.13 0.01 -12.35
N ASP A 63 10.94 0.81 -13.41
CA ASP A 63 11.13 2.26 -13.35
C ASP A 63 10.07 2.89 -12.44
N SER A 64 8.82 2.44 -12.55
CA SER A 64 7.73 2.87 -11.66
C SER A 64 7.98 2.53 -10.19
N ILE A 65 8.56 1.34 -9.89
CA ILE A 65 8.94 0.98 -8.52
C ILE A 65 10.05 1.91 -7.99
N VAL A 66 11.10 2.14 -8.79
CA VAL A 66 12.25 2.97 -8.41
C VAL A 66 11.83 4.42 -8.19
N GLN A 67 10.86 4.94 -8.94
CA GLN A 67 10.39 6.30 -8.75
C GLN A 67 9.51 6.47 -7.50
N LEU A 68 8.87 5.41 -7.04
CA LEU A 68 8.02 5.44 -5.84
C LEU A 68 8.83 5.34 -4.53
N CYS A 69 9.96 4.62 -4.56
CA CYS A 69 10.81 4.31 -3.39
C CYS A 69 12.03 5.23 -3.29
#